data_AF-A0A6V7JC63-F1
#
_entry.id   AF-A0A6V7JC63-F1
#
_cell.length_a   1.000
_cell.length_b   1.000
_cell.length_c   1.000
_cell.angle_alpha   90.00
_cell.angle_beta   90.00
_cell.angle_gamma   90.00
#
_symmetry.space_group_name_H-M   'P 1'
#
loop_
_entity.id
_entity.type
_entity.pdbx_description
1 polymer ?
#
loop_
_entity_poly.entity_id
_entity_poly.type
_entity_poly.pdbx_seq_one_letter_code
_entity_poly.pdbx_strand_id
1 'polypeptide(L)'
;KTIFYGKKKITIAGIESAWLGGWSSDGLNWIWSDSGVELSSHKSPESLYPPWLPNHPNSPQNPDEFVEKPKCLILDRHTCPENVSPVFLDLDCDKERPFVCQH
;
A
#
# COMPACT_ATOMS: atom_id res chain seq x y z
N LYS A 1 10.62 -16.16 4.93
CA LYS A 1 9.65 -15.56 5.87
C LYS A 1 8.30 -15.45 5.17
N THR A 2 7.21 -15.62 5.89
CA THR A 2 5.87 -15.71 5.35
C THR A 2 5.06 -14.48 5.77
N ILE A 3 4.37 -13.87 4.82
CA ILE A 3 3.44 -12.75 4.99
C ILE A 3 2.02 -13.27 4.80
N PHE A 4 1.03 -12.73 5.52
CA PHE A 4 -0.38 -13.03 5.27
C PHE A 4 -1.03 -11.84 4.58
N TYR A 5 -1.72 -12.06 3.46
CA TYR A 5 -2.58 -11.09 2.79
C TYR A 5 -4.03 -11.56 2.94
N GLY A 6 -4.83 -10.82 3.72
CA GLY A 6 -6.11 -11.32 4.23
C GLY A 6 -5.91 -12.58 5.08
N LYS A 7 -6.60 -13.69 4.73
CA LYS A 7 -6.41 -15.02 5.36
C LYS A 7 -5.37 -15.92 4.67
N LYS A 8 -4.71 -15.46 3.60
CA LYS A 8 -3.83 -16.31 2.77
C LYS A 8 -2.35 -16.06 3.05
N LYS A 9 -1.61 -17.17 3.10
CA LYS A 9 -0.17 -17.26 3.39
C LYS A 9 0.67 -17.04 2.11
N ILE A 10 1.37 -15.93 2.00
CA ILE A 10 2.30 -15.62 0.90
C ILE A 10 3.74 -15.75 1.41
N THR A 11 4.57 -16.55 0.75
CA THR A 11 6.00 -16.65 1.08
C THR A 11 6.80 -16.00 -0.03
N ILE A 12 7.26 -14.76 0.18
CA ILE A 12 8.09 -14.05 -0.80
C ILE A 12 9.53 -14.05 -0.29
N ALA A 13 10.34 -15.00 -0.75
CA ALA A 13 11.78 -14.97 -0.52
C ALA A 13 12.43 -14.11 -1.60
N GLY A 14 13.00 -12.96 -1.23
CA GLY A 14 13.82 -12.11 -2.12
C GLY A 14 13.20 -10.81 -2.62
N ILE A 15 11.90 -10.56 -2.39
CA ILE A 15 11.27 -9.27 -2.71
C ILE A 15 11.17 -8.44 -1.44
N GLU A 16 11.86 -7.30 -1.43
CA GLU A 16 11.89 -6.38 -0.29
C GLU A 16 10.93 -5.19 -0.47
N SER A 17 10.54 -4.87 -1.72
CA SER A 17 9.43 -3.97 -2.03
C SER A 17 8.75 -4.40 -3.32
N ALA A 18 7.42 -4.28 -3.44
CA ALA A 18 6.70 -4.58 -4.67
C ALA A 18 5.39 -3.80 -4.81
N TRP A 19 4.98 -3.55 -6.05
CA TRP A 19 3.65 -3.06 -6.39
C TRP A 19 2.57 -4.06 -6.00
N LEU A 20 1.49 -3.52 -5.43
CA LEU A 20 0.21 -4.20 -5.26
C LEU A 20 -0.81 -3.57 -6.20
N GLY A 21 -1.93 -4.24 -6.44
CA GLY A 21 -3.02 -3.72 -7.27
C GLY A 21 -3.80 -2.54 -6.67
N GLY A 22 -3.33 -1.92 -5.59
CA GLY A 22 -3.98 -0.76 -4.99
C GLY A 22 -3.54 0.52 -5.69
N TRP A 23 -4.47 1.43 -5.98
CA TRP A 23 -4.15 2.72 -6.56
C TRP A 23 -5.20 3.78 -6.20
N SER A 24 -4.84 5.04 -6.45
CA SER A 24 -5.71 6.19 -6.26
C SER A 24 -5.42 7.23 -7.34
N SER A 25 -6.47 7.80 -7.94
CA SER A 25 -6.32 8.88 -8.95
C SER A 25 -5.93 10.22 -8.33
N ASP A 26 -6.34 10.45 -7.09
CA ASP A 26 -6.17 11.70 -6.33
C ASP A 26 -5.28 11.51 -5.08
N GLY A 27 -4.82 10.30 -4.79
CA GLY A 27 -4.07 9.98 -3.57
C GLY A 27 -4.93 9.93 -2.29
N LEU A 28 -6.23 10.21 -2.39
CA LEU A 28 -7.17 10.24 -1.26
C LEU A 28 -8.08 9.01 -1.26
N ASN A 29 -8.67 8.71 -2.42
CA ASN A 29 -9.63 7.64 -2.62
C ASN A 29 -8.90 6.43 -3.22
N TRP A 30 -8.69 5.40 -2.40
CA TRP A 30 -7.93 4.22 -2.78
C TRP A 30 -8.85 3.07 -3.16
N ILE A 31 -8.52 2.37 -4.24
CA ILE A 31 -9.25 1.20 -4.71
C ILE A 31 -8.31 0.06 -5.08
N TRP A 32 -8.81 -1.16 -4.93
CA TRP A 32 -8.17 -2.35 -5.51
C TRP A 32 -8.53 -2.45 -6.99
N SER A 33 -7.54 -2.52 -7.87
CA SER A 33 -7.74 -2.56 -9.33
C SER A 33 -8.48 -3.80 -9.81
N ASP A 34 -8.33 -4.93 -9.12
CA ASP A 34 -9.01 -6.20 -9.43
C ASP A 34 -10.53 -6.12 -9.17
N SER A 35 -10.91 -5.70 -7.97
CA SER A 35 -12.30 -5.77 -7.51
C SER A 35 -13.06 -4.46 -7.58
N GLY A 36 -12.36 -3.32 -7.72
CA GLY A 36 -12.92 -1.98 -7.55
C GLY A 36 -13.32 -1.66 -6.11
N VAL A 37 -13.03 -2.53 -5.14
CA VAL A 37 -13.39 -2.32 -3.74
C VAL A 37 -12.48 -1.26 -3.12
N GLU A 38 -13.08 -0.40 -2.30
CA GLU A 38 -12.39 0.64 -1.56
C GLU A 38 -11.35 0.05 -0.60
N LEU A 39 -10.15 0.64 -0.63
CA LEU A 39 -9.11 0.42 0.36
C LEU A 39 -9.13 1.61 1.33
N SER A 40 -9.47 1.38 2.59
CA SER A 40 -9.52 2.47 3.56
C SER A 40 -8.16 3.15 3.74
N SER A 41 -8.14 4.49 3.69
CA SER A 41 -6.97 5.30 4.03
C SER A 41 -6.60 5.25 5.52
N HIS A 42 -7.43 4.61 6.36
CA HIS A 42 -7.19 4.51 7.80
C HIS A 42 -6.93 3.07 8.22
N LYS A 43 -5.88 2.88 9.03
CA LYS A 43 -5.59 1.61 9.68
C LYS A 43 -6.60 1.36 10.80
N SER A 44 -7.35 0.26 10.70
CA SER A 44 -8.27 -0.15 11.76
C SER A 44 -7.50 -0.50 13.05
N PRO A 45 -7.93 -0.02 14.23
CA PRO A 45 -7.31 -0.41 15.50
C PRO A 45 -7.57 -1.88 15.86
N GLU A 46 -8.62 -2.49 15.32
CA GLU A 46 -9.01 -3.87 15.61
C GLU A 46 -8.28 -4.87 14.73
N SER A 47 -8.30 -4.66 13.41
CA SER A 47 -7.71 -5.60 12.45
C SER A 47 -6.27 -5.26 12.08
N LEU A 48 -5.79 -4.05 12.43
CA LEU A 48 -4.53 -3.47 11.98
C LEU A 48 -4.41 -3.38 10.45
N TYR A 49 -5.53 -3.50 9.73
CA TYR A 49 -5.61 -3.42 8.29
C TYR A 49 -6.35 -2.13 7.88
N PRO A 50 -5.91 -1.45 6.80
CA PRO A 50 -4.70 -1.76 6.03
C PRO A 50 -3.42 -1.38 6.79
N PRO A 51 -2.30 -2.09 6.58
CA PRO A 51 -1.07 -1.89 7.34
C PRO A 51 -0.27 -0.69 6.81
N TRP A 52 -0.90 0.48 6.69
CA TRP A 52 -0.22 1.72 6.31
C TRP A 52 0.95 2.03 7.26
N LEU A 53 2.06 2.50 6.69
CA LEU A 53 3.10 3.15 7.48
C LEU A 53 2.50 4.40 8.16
N PRO A 54 2.93 4.79 9.37
CA PRO A 54 2.50 6.04 9.98
C PRO A 54 2.63 7.24 9.01
N ASN A 55 1.60 8.08 8.97
CA ASN A 55 1.43 9.22 8.05
C ASN A 55 1.17 8.85 6.57
N HIS A 56 0.85 7.58 6.29
CA HIS A 56 0.37 7.12 4.99
C HIS A 56 -1.10 6.64 5.06
N PRO A 57 -1.85 6.73 3.95
CA PRO A 57 -1.50 7.45 2.72
C PRO A 57 -1.36 8.95 3.01
N ASN A 58 -0.37 9.59 2.39
CA ASN A 58 -0.06 10.99 2.70
C ASN A 58 -1.15 11.91 2.12
N SER A 59 -2.11 12.28 2.95
CA SER A 59 -3.11 13.28 2.57
C SER A 59 -2.46 14.67 2.58
N PRO A 60 -2.60 15.47 1.52
CA PRO A 60 -2.07 16.82 1.50
C PRO A 60 -2.68 17.62 2.65
N GLN A 61 -1.84 18.33 3.40
CA GLN A 61 -2.31 19.23 4.46
C GLN A 61 -2.95 20.50 3.87
N ASN A 62 -2.63 20.83 2.61
CA ASN A 62 -3.12 22.02 1.90
C ASN A 62 -3.77 21.63 0.55
N PRO A 63 -5.05 21.96 0.33
CA PRO A 63 -5.76 21.70 -0.92
C PRO A 63 -5.23 22.49 -2.14
N ASP A 64 -4.62 23.66 -1.89
CA ASP A 64 -4.18 24.57 -2.97
C ASP A 64 -2.79 24.23 -3.55
N GLU A 65 -2.04 23.35 -2.87
CA GLU A 65 -0.72 22.88 -3.33
C GLU A 65 -0.83 21.59 -4.15
N PHE A 66 -2.07 21.18 -4.43
CA PHE A 66 -2.39 19.89 -4.99
C PHE A 66 -2.15 19.85 -6.49
N VAL A 67 -1.19 19.03 -6.90
CA VAL A 67 -1.27 18.39 -8.21
C VAL A 67 -1.92 17.05 -7.96
N GLU A 68 -3.17 16.87 -8.40
CA GLU A 68 -3.84 15.57 -8.37
C GLU A 68 -3.00 14.62 -9.22
N LYS A 69 -2.14 13.84 -8.55
CA LYS A 69 -1.28 12.87 -9.21
C LYS A 69 -1.70 11.48 -8.78
N PRO A 70 -1.82 10.55 -9.74
CA PRO A 70 -2.13 9.18 -9.41
C PRO A 70 -1.05 8.60 -8.50
N LYS A 71 -1.48 7.90 -7.47
CA LYS A 71 -0.64 7.18 -6.52
C LYS A 71 -0.88 5.69 -6.62
N CYS A 72 0.18 4.93 -6.51
CA CYS A 72 0.18 3.48 -6.57
C CYS A 72 0.64 2.90 -5.24
N LEU A 73 0.08 1.75 -4.88
CA LEU A 73 0.32 1.07 -3.62
C LEU A 73 1.53 0.15 -3.70
N ILE A 74 2.49 0.31 -2.80
CA ILE A 74 3.52 -0.70 -2.58
C ILE A 74 3.36 -1.40 -1.24
N LEU A 75 3.84 -2.64 -1.21
CA LEU A 75 4.22 -3.34 0.01
C LEU A 75 5.73 -3.19 0.20
N ASP A 76 6.17 -2.58 1.30
CA ASP A 76 7.59 -2.39 1.62
C ASP A 76 7.97 -3.13 2.91
N ARG A 77 9.09 -3.84 2.88
CA ARG A 77 9.63 -4.59 4.01
C ARG A 77 10.82 -3.91 4.71
N HIS A 78 11.45 -2.91 4.10
CA HIS A 78 12.56 -2.17 4.73
C HIS A 78 12.05 -1.17 5.75
N THR A 79 10.93 -0.52 5.48
CA THR A 79 10.40 0.60 6.29
C THR A 79 9.60 0.11 7.50
N CYS A 80 9.82 -1.14 7.93
CA CYS A 80 9.09 -1.74 9.04
C CYS A 80 9.55 -1.15 10.38
N PRO A 81 8.64 -0.70 11.25
CA PRO A 81 8.94 -0.62 12.68
C PRO A 81 9.37 -2.02 13.15
N GLU A 82 10.60 -2.12 13.65
CA GLU A 82 11.15 -3.35 14.26
C GLU A 82 11.30 -4.58 13.33
N ASN A 83 11.21 -4.43 12.00
CA ASN A 83 11.33 -5.53 11.02
C ASN A 83 10.30 -6.68 11.18
N VAL A 84 9.15 -6.40 11.79
CA VAL A 84 8.16 -7.44 12.15
C VAL A 84 7.16 -7.72 11.02
N SER A 85 6.65 -6.68 10.34
CA SER A 85 5.64 -6.83 9.28
C SER A 85 5.76 -5.77 8.20
N PRO A 86 5.67 -6.13 6.90
CA PRO A 86 5.70 -5.17 5.81
C PRO A 86 4.52 -4.20 5.86
N VAL A 87 4.73 -3.01 5.32
CA VAL A 87 3.79 -1.87 5.41
C VAL A 87 3.34 -1.40 4.03
N PHE A 88 2.19 -0.76 3.99
CA PHE A 88 1.67 -0.07 2.81
C PHE A 88 2.23 1.35 2.71
N LEU A 89 2.62 1.74 1.50
CA LEU A 89 3.04 3.11 1.16
C LEU A 89 2.40 3.55 -0.14
N ASP A 90 2.08 4.84 -0.24
CA ASP A 90 1.71 5.50 -1.48
C ASP A 90 2.95 6.08 -2.17
N LEU A 91 3.14 5.75 -3.44
CA LEU A 91 4.22 6.29 -4.28
C LEU A 91 3.70 6.73 -5.64
N ASP A 92 4.48 7.55 -6.33
CA ASP A 92 4.23 7.86 -7.75
C ASP A 92 4.33 6.58 -8.60
N CYS A 93 3.36 6.39 -9.48
CA CYS A 93 3.20 5.17 -10.28
C CYS A 93 4.32 4.96 -11.33
N ASP A 94 5.11 5.98 -11.63
CA ASP A 94 6.06 5.99 -12.76
C ASP A 94 7.35 5.19 -12.51
N LYS A 95 7.49 4.55 -11.35
CA LYS A 95 8.70 3.81 -10.98
C LYS A 95 8.58 2.32 -11.35
N GLU A 96 9.59 1.81 -12.03
CA GLU A 96 9.72 0.36 -12.28
C GLU A 96 10.00 -0.37 -10.95
N ARG A 97 9.16 -1.35 -10.62
CA ARG A 97 9.31 -2.23 -9.45
C ARG A 97 8.71 -3.61 -9.76
N PRO A 98 9.14 -4.68 -9.09
CA PRO A 98 8.43 -5.95 -9.14
C PRO A 98 6.99 -5.77 -8.62
N PHE A 99 6.09 -6.64 -9.05
CA PHE A 99 4.67 -6.62 -8.66
C PHE A 99 4.25 -8.00 -8.13
N VAL A 100 3.21 -8.01 -7.29
CA VAL A 100 2.64 -9.25 -6.75
C VAL A 100 1.34 -9.56 -7.47
N CYS A 101 1.23 -10.78 -8.01
CA CYS A 101 -0.02 -11.32 -8.55
C CYS A 101 -0.63 -12.34 -7.59
N GLN A 102 -1.95 -12.44 -7.61
CA GLN A 102 -2.71 -13.51 -6.97
C GLN A 102 -3.58 -14.22 -8.01
N HIS A 103 -3.66 -15.55 -7.91
CA HIS A 103 -4.63 -16.40 -8.61
C HIS A 103 -5.70 -16.89 -7.61
#